data_AF-A0A4R7J462-F1
#
_entry.id   AF-A0A4R7J462-F1
#
_cell.length_a   1.000
_cell.length_b   1.000
_cell.length_c   1.000
_cell.angle_alpha   90.00
_cell.angle_beta   90.00
_cell.angle_gamma   90.00
#
_symmetry.space_group_name_H-M   'P 1'
#
loop_
_entity.id
_entity.type
_entity.pdbx_description
1 polymer ?
#
loop_
_entity_poly.entity_id
_entity_poly.type
_entity_poly.pdbx_seq_one_letter_code
_entity_poly.pdbx_strand_id
1 'polypeptide(L)'
;MTNLREALQSIYDQRGQLTPALVVETAKNTDHPLHHRFEWNDEIAGPKYREVQARELIRSVKITYAETKGGVPKQVRAFVPPRQASAPNVYIPTGEALSDDFTRALVLREFERALIALKRQYGHLREFDQMVRAQLDEGDAA
;
A
#
# COMPACT_ATOMS: atom_id res chain seq x y z
N MET A 1 -11.31 -12.05 16.71
CA MET A 1 -11.74 -11.24 15.56
C MET A 1 -10.51 -11.01 14.69
N THR A 2 -10.48 -11.56 13.47
CA THR A 2 -9.38 -11.34 12.52
C THR A 2 -9.36 -9.87 12.13
N ASN A 3 -8.23 -9.18 12.34
CA ASN A 3 -8.11 -7.79 11.91
C ASN A 3 -7.84 -7.70 10.40
N LEU A 4 -8.05 -6.51 9.80
CA LEU A 4 -7.91 -6.32 8.34
C LEU A 4 -6.54 -6.78 7.81
N ARG A 5 -5.47 -6.53 8.58
CA ARG A 5 -4.11 -6.93 8.20
C ARG A 5 -3.99 -8.44 8.11
N GLU A 6 -4.42 -9.16 9.15
CA GLU A 6 -4.36 -10.63 9.20
C GLU A 6 -5.15 -11.27 8.05
N ALA A 7 -6.33 -10.73 7.73
CA ALA A 7 -7.13 -11.25 6.61
C ALA A 7 -6.43 -11.06 5.26
N LEU A 8 -5.82 -9.88 5.01
CA LEU A 8 -5.05 -9.63 3.78
C LEU A 8 -3.76 -10.45 3.74
N GLN A 9 -3.07 -10.62 4.87
CA GLN A 9 -1.88 -11.46 4.97
C GLN A 9 -2.22 -12.92 4.69
N SER A 10 -3.33 -13.44 5.24
CA SER A 10 -3.79 -14.80 4.97
C SER A 10 -4.09 -15.03 3.49
N ILE A 11 -4.62 -14.04 2.76
CA ILE A 11 -4.82 -14.14 1.31
C ILE A 11 -3.47 -14.24 0.60
N TYR A 12 -2.51 -13.41 0.98
CA TYR A 12 -1.16 -13.43 0.43
C TYR A 12 -0.48 -14.80 0.67
N ASP A 13 -0.50 -15.29 1.90
CA ASP A 13 0.16 -16.54 2.31
C ASP A 13 -0.43 -17.76 1.58
N GLN A 14 -1.75 -17.78 1.35
CA GLN A 14 -2.43 -18.89 0.68
C GLN A 14 -2.26 -18.89 -0.84
N ARG A 15 -2.10 -17.71 -1.45
CA ARG A 15 -2.16 -17.55 -2.92
C ARG A 15 -0.82 -17.15 -3.53
N GLY A 16 0.18 -16.83 -2.71
CA GLY A 16 1.51 -16.36 -3.12
C GLY A 16 1.52 -14.94 -3.73
N GLN A 17 0.38 -14.26 -3.71
CA GLN A 17 0.21 -12.91 -4.23
C GLN A 17 -1.00 -12.23 -3.61
N LEU A 18 -0.99 -10.90 -3.54
CA LEU A 18 -2.13 -10.12 -3.12
C LEU A 18 -2.53 -9.16 -4.24
N THR A 19 -3.72 -9.35 -4.82
CA THR A 19 -4.27 -8.47 -5.86
C THR A 19 -5.66 -7.99 -5.45
N PRO A 20 -6.11 -6.80 -5.90
CA PRO A 20 -7.48 -6.34 -5.62
C PRO A 20 -8.55 -7.33 -6.07
N ALA A 21 -8.37 -7.95 -7.25
CA ALA A 21 -9.29 -8.96 -7.78
C ALA A 21 -9.37 -10.19 -6.86
N LEU A 22 -8.23 -10.69 -6.37
CA LEU A 22 -8.17 -11.83 -5.46
C LEU A 22 -8.81 -11.51 -4.10
N VAL A 23 -8.65 -10.29 -3.60
CA VAL A 23 -9.32 -9.84 -2.37
C VAL A 23 -10.83 -9.84 -2.55
N VAL A 24 -11.35 -9.31 -3.68
CA VAL A 24 -12.79 -9.34 -3.99
C VAL A 24 -13.28 -10.78 -4.15
N GLU A 25 -12.56 -11.64 -4.87
CA GLU A 25 -12.89 -13.06 -5.04
C GLU A 25 -13.02 -13.76 -3.69
N THR A 26 -12.05 -13.57 -2.80
CA THR A 26 -12.05 -14.22 -1.48
C THR A 26 -13.14 -13.63 -0.58
N ALA A 27 -13.38 -12.32 -0.65
CA ALA A 27 -14.40 -11.64 0.12
C ALA A 27 -15.85 -11.92 -0.34
N LYS A 28 -16.06 -12.53 -1.51
CA LYS A 28 -17.41 -12.94 -1.96
C LYS A 28 -18.08 -13.91 -1.01
N ASN A 29 -17.31 -14.76 -0.33
CA ASN A 29 -17.87 -15.66 0.68
C ASN A 29 -18.40 -14.83 1.86
N THR A 30 -19.67 -15.00 2.20
CA THR A 30 -20.36 -14.28 3.29
C THR A 30 -19.71 -14.49 4.66
N ASP A 31 -19.08 -15.65 4.86
CA ASP A 31 -18.38 -15.98 6.10
C ASP A 31 -16.96 -15.40 6.14
N HIS A 32 -16.48 -14.84 5.02
CA HIS A 32 -15.15 -14.26 4.96
C HIS A 32 -15.09 -12.96 5.78
N PRO A 33 -14.05 -12.74 6.60
CA PRO A 33 -13.93 -11.53 7.43
C PRO A 33 -13.97 -10.21 6.66
N LEU A 34 -13.64 -10.22 5.35
CA LEU A 34 -13.68 -9.02 4.52
C LEU A 34 -15.02 -8.79 3.82
N HIS A 35 -15.98 -9.72 3.89
CA HIS A 35 -17.23 -9.64 3.14
C HIS A 35 -17.98 -8.32 3.37
N HIS A 36 -18.09 -7.92 4.63
CA HIS A 36 -18.78 -6.69 5.07
C HIS A 36 -18.05 -5.40 4.69
N ARG A 37 -16.85 -5.48 4.08
CA ARG A 37 -16.08 -4.31 3.63
C ARG A 37 -16.39 -3.92 2.18
N PHE A 38 -17.26 -4.68 1.50
CA PHE A 38 -17.62 -4.48 0.11
C PHE A 38 -19.10 -4.19 -0.03
N GLU A 39 -19.44 -3.44 -1.08
CA GLU A 39 -20.81 -3.29 -1.54
C GLU A 39 -21.09 -4.36 -2.60
N TRP A 40 -22.07 -5.24 -2.34
CA TRP A 40 -22.39 -6.40 -3.19
C TRP A 40 -23.61 -6.19 -4.08
N ASN A 41 -24.36 -5.10 -3.92
CA ASN A 41 -25.39 -4.72 -4.86
C ASN A 41 -24.77 -4.12 -6.13
N ASP A 42 -24.94 -4.77 -7.28
CA ASP A 42 -24.40 -4.32 -8.57
C ASP A 42 -25.00 -2.99 -9.06
N GLU A 43 -26.18 -2.60 -8.58
CA GLU A 43 -26.77 -1.29 -8.87
C GLU A 43 -26.03 -0.15 -8.14
N ILE A 44 -25.36 -0.47 -7.02
CA ILE A 44 -24.60 0.47 -6.21
C ILE A 44 -23.11 0.41 -6.55
N ALA A 45 -22.57 -0.81 -6.71
CA ALA A 45 -21.16 -1.07 -6.96
C ALA A 45 -20.97 -2.17 -8.01
N GLY A 46 -20.59 -1.79 -9.22
CA GLY A 46 -20.17 -2.75 -10.22
C GLY A 46 -18.83 -3.45 -9.87
N PRO A 47 -18.45 -4.52 -10.59
CA PRO A 47 -17.20 -5.26 -10.35
C PRO A 47 -15.94 -4.40 -10.27
N LYS A 48 -15.82 -3.38 -11.15
CA LYS A 48 -14.68 -2.45 -11.15
C LYS A 48 -14.62 -1.58 -9.88
N TYR A 49 -15.78 -1.21 -9.33
CA TYR A 49 -15.82 -0.42 -8.10
C TYR A 49 -15.33 -1.25 -6.90
N ARG A 50 -15.71 -2.53 -6.83
CA ARG A 50 -15.21 -3.45 -5.78
C ARG A 50 -13.70 -3.60 -5.83
N GLU A 51 -13.10 -3.67 -7.02
CA GLU A 51 -11.63 -3.67 -7.13
C GLU A 51 -10.99 -2.37 -6.62
N VAL A 52 -11.67 -1.23 -6.78
CA VAL A 52 -11.23 0.04 -6.18
C VAL A 52 -11.32 -0.03 -4.65
N GLN A 53 -12.45 -0.50 -4.10
CA GLN A 53 -12.59 -0.72 -2.65
C GLN A 53 -11.49 -1.64 -2.11
N ALA A 54 -11.19 -2.74 -2.80
CA ALA A 54 -10.11 -3.64 -2.41
C ALA A 54 -8.74 -2.95 -2.44
N ARG A 55 -8.46 -2.12 -3.45
CA ARG A 55 -7.23 -1.34 -3.54
C ARG A 55 -7.09 -0.36 -2.37
N GLU A 56 -8.18 0.29 -1.98
CA GLU A 56 -8.20 1.20 -0.83
C GLU A 56 -7.97 0.45 0.48
N LEU A 57 -8.64 -0.70 0.67
CA LEU A 57 -8.42 -1.57 1.83
C LEU A 57 -6.95 -1.96 1.97
N ILE A 58 -6.33 -2.50 0.91
CA ILE A 58 -4.90 -2.88 0.92
C ILE A 58 -4.01 -1.68 1.30
N ARG A 59 -4.26 -0.50 0.72
CA ARG A 59 -3.46 0.71 0.96
C ARG A 59 -3.67 1.35 2.33
N SER A 60 -4.79 1.08 2.98
CA SER A 60 -5.16 1.63 4.29
C SER A 60 -4.43 0.96 5.45
N VAL A 61 -4.00 -0.29 5.27
CA VAL A 61 -3.33 -1.04 6.35
C VAL A 61 -1.93 -0.50 6.56
N LYS A 62 -1.65 -0.05 7.79
CA LYS A 62 -0.32 0.37 8.22
C LYS A 62 0.26 -0.60 9.25
N ILE A 63 1.58 -0.72 9.25
CA ILE A 63 2.36 -1.42 10.26
C ILE A 63 3.37 -0.45 10.86
N THR A 64 3.72 -0.73 12.10
CA THR A 64 4.85 -0.08 12.76
C THR A 64 6.14 -0.73 12.28
N TYR A 65 7.03 0.07 11.69
CA TYR A 65 8.34 -0.34 11.21
C TYR A 65 9.42 0.44 11.94
N ALA A 66 10.44 -0.26 12.44
CA ALA A 66 11.64 0.33 13.02
C ALA A 66 12.84 -0.26 12.27
N GLU A 67 13.65 0.60 11.64
CA GLU A 67 14.80 0.20 10.81
C GLU A 67 15.90 -0.48 11.63
N THR A 68 16.01 -0.12 12.92
CA THR A 68 16.96 -0.70 13.88
C THR A 68 16.27 -0.94 15.23
N LYS A 69 16.82 -1.85 16.05
CA LYS A 69 16.36 -2.03 17.43
C LYS A 69 16.60 -0.72 18.21
N GLY A 70 15.52 -0.03 18.58
CA GLY A 70 15.56 1.26 19.28
C GLY A 70 15.46 2.49 18.37
N GLY A 71 15.32 2.31 17.06
CA GLY A 71 14.98 3.40 16.14
C GLY A 71 13.54 3.87 16.33
N VAL A 72 13.26 5.09 15.88
CA VAL A 72 11.93 5.71 15.98
C VAL A 72 10.94 4.90 15.13
N PRO A 73 9.86 4.37 15.73
CA PRO A 73 8.88 3.59 14.99
C PRO A 73 8.08 4.46 14.01
N LYS A 74 8.10 4.10 12.72
CA LYS A 74 7.35 4.79 11.66
C LYS A 74 6.15 3.95 11.22
N GLN A 75 5.03 4.62 10.92
CA GLN A 75 3.83 3.97 10.37
C GLN A 75 3.94 3.88 8.85
N VAL A 76 4.26 2.70 8.33
CA VAL A 76 4.38 2.44 6.89
C VAL A 76 3.24 1.57 6.41
N ARG A 77 2.96 1.54 5.10
CA ARG A 77 1.96 0.60 4.56
C ARG A 77 2.39 -0.84 4.85
N ALA A 78 1.44 -1.72 5.14
CA ALA A 78 1.71 -3.14 5.33
C ALA A 78 2.06 -3.85 4.02
N PHE A 79 1.51 -3.35 2.90
CA PHE A 79 1.68 -3.91 1.58
C PHE A 79 2.05 -2.82 0.57
N VAL A 80 3.02 -3.12 -0.30
CA VAL A 80 3.51 -2.22 -1.35
C VAL A 80 3.48 -2.90 -2.71
N PRO A 81 3.26 -2.15 -3.80
CA PRO A 81 3.30 -2.71 -5.14
C PRO A 81 4.76 -2.79 -5.64
N PRO A 82 5.32 -3.98 -5.93
CA PRO A 82 6.62 -4.09 -6.57
C PRO A 82 6.40 -3.87 -8.07
N ARG A 83 6.44 -2.63 -8.55
CA ARG A 83 6.11 -2.35 -9.95
C ARG A 83 7.14 -2.94 -10.92
N GLN A 84 6.94 -4.19 -11.33
CA GLN A 84 7.49 -4.77 -12.55
C GLN A 84 6.54 -4.46 -13.72
N ALA A 85 7.09 -4.23 -14.92
CA ALA A 85 6.34 -3.78 -16.09
C ALA A 85 5.22 -4.74 -16.55
N SER A 86 5.19 -5.99 -16.06
CA SER A 86 4.28 -7.07 -16.48
C SER A 86 3.09 -7.35 -15.55
N ALA A 87 3.06 -6.85 -14.31
CA ALA A 87 2.01 -7.20 -13.33
C ALA A 87 1.49 -5.96 -12.56
N PRO A 88 0.59 -5.15 -13.16
CA PRO A 88 0.25 -3.81 -12.66
C PRO A 88 -0.54 -3.73 -11.34
N ASN A 89 -0.82 -4.85 -10.63
CA ASN A 89 -1.71 -4.83 -9.46
C ASN A 89 -1.34 -5.83 -8.35
N VAL A 90 -0.10 -6.31 -8.30
CA VAL A 90 0.36 -7.19 -7.22
C VAL A 90 0.87 -6.35 -6.05
N TYR A 91 0.53 -6.75 -4.84
CA TYR A 91 1.02 -6.22 -3.59
C TYR A 91 1.80 -7.30 -2.85
N ILE A 92 2.88 -6.89 -2.20
CA ILE A 92 3.71 -7.75 -1.36
C ILE A 92 3.88 -7.13 0.03
N PRO A 93 4.13 -7.92 1.08
CA PRO A 93 4.42 -7.40 2.41
C PRO A 93 5.63 -6.47 2.40
N THR A 94 5.55 -5.34 3.12
CA THR A 94 6.64 -4.35 3.17
C THR A 94 7.93 -4.92 3.74
N GLY A 95 7.87 -5.85 4.70
CA GLY A 95 9.06 -6.51 5.24
C GLY A 95 9.83 -7.30 4.17
N GLU A 96 9.11 -8.06 3.35
CA GLU A 96 9.67 -8.81 2.23
C GLU A 96 10.21 -7.87 1.15
N ALA A 97 9.45 -6.82 0.83
CA ALA A 97 9.82 -5.83 -0.17
C ALA A 97 11.13 -5.09 0.15
N LEU A 98 11.42 -4.89 1.43
CA LEU A 98 12.62 -4.21 1.88
C LEU A 98 13.80 -5.16 2.11
N SER A 99 13.56 -6.47 2.29
CA SER A 99 14.61 -7.46 2.48
C SER A 99 15.27 -7.96 1.19
N ASP A 100 14.57 -7.89 0.05
CA ASP A 100 15.09 -8.28 -1.26
C ASP A 100 15.62 -7.06 -2.03
N ASP A 101 16.88 -7.10 -2.47
CA ASP A 101 17.55 -5.99 -3.14
C ASP A 101 16.84 -5.54 -4.42
N PHE A 102 16.32 -6.51 -5.20
CA PHE A 102 15.62 -6.22 -6.44
C PHE A 102 14.31 -5.48 -6.17
N THR A 103 13.54 -5.98 -5.21
CA THR A 103 12.24 -5.44 -4.84
C THR A 103 12.38 -4.09 -4.13
N ARG A 104 13.40 -3.92 -3.29
CA ARG A 104 13.74 -2.63 -2.69
C ARG A 104 14.06 -1.59 -3.76
N ALA A 105 14.80 -1.96 -4.80
CA ALA A 105 15.08 -1.07 -5.92
C ALA A 105 13.80 -0.66 -6.68
N LEU A 106 12.80 -1.55 -6.81
CA LEU A 106 11.50 -1.21 -7.41
C LEU A 106 10.72 -0.19 -6.58
N VAL A 107 10.71 -0.35 -5.25
CA VAL A 107 10.07 0.60 -4.32
C VAL A 107 10.74 1.97 -4.42
N LEU A 108 12.08 2.02 -4.44
CA LEU A 108 12.83 3.28 -4.58
C LEU A 108 12.56 3.97 -5.93
N ARG A 109 12.45 3.21 -7.02
CA ARG A 109 12.07 3.76 -8.34
C ARG A 109 10.65 4.33 -8.34
N GLU A 110 9.71 3.72 -7.62
CA GLU A 110 8.37 4.29 -7.46
C GLU A 110 8.41 5.60 -6.67
N PHE A 111 9.20 5.65 -5.60
CA PHE A 111 9.41 6.87 -4.82
C PHE A 111 10.02 7.98 -5.66
N GLU A 112 11.05 7.69 -6.45
CA GLU A 112 11.66 8.65 -7.37
C GLU A 112 10.64 9.23 -8.37
N ARG A 113 9.81 8.36 -8.97
CA ARG A 113 8.73 8.81 -9.87
C ARG A 113 7.71 9.71 -9.15
N ALA A 114 7.39 9.40 -7.89
CA ALA A 114 6.51 10.24 -7.08
C ALA A 114 7.13 11.61 -6.79
N LEU A 115 8.43 11.69 -6.48
CA LEU A 115 9.14 12.96 -6.29
C LEU A 115 9.13 13.81 -7.57
N ILE A 116 9.39 13.20 -8.73
CA ILE A 116 9.33 13.89 -10.03
C ILE A 116 7.91 14.41 -10.28
N ALA A 117 6.88 13.59 -10.03
CA ALA A 117 5.49 13.98 -10.21
C ALA A 117 5.10 15.13 -9.28
N LEU A 118 5.53 15.09 -8.01
CA LEU A 118 5.30 16.14 -7.01
C LEU A 118 5.94 17.45 -7.47
N LYS A 119 7.21 17.41 -7.87
CA LYS A 119 7.92 18.58 -8.40
C LYS A 119 7.26 19.12 -9.67
N ARG A 120 6.79 18.24 -10.57
CA ARG A 120 6.06 18.67 -11.77
C ARG A 120 4.74 19.36 -11.41
N GLN A 121 4.02 18.86 -10.42
CA GLN A 121 2.70 19.36 -10.04
C GLN A 121 2.78 20.68 -9.27
N TYR A 122 3.76 20.83 -8.37
CA TYR A 122 3.81 21.95 -7.42
C TYR A 122 5.10 22.76 -7.45
N GLY A 123 6.11 22.36 -8.22
CA GLY A 123 7.42 23.03 -8.25
C GLY A 123 7.40 24.45 -8.84
N HIS A 124 6.27 24.92 -9.37
CA HIS A 124 6.06 26.30 -9.78
C HIS A 124 5.73 27.24 -8.61
N LEU A 125 5.37 26.69 -7.44
CA LEU A 125 5.08 27.47 -6.25
C LEU A 125 6.38 27.99 -5.66
N ARG A 126 6.41 29.29 -5.32
CA ARG A 126 7.59 29.95 -4.75
C ARG A 126 8.02 29.31 -3.44
N GLU A 127 7.06 28.81 -2.68
CA GLU A 127 7.23 28.20 -1.36
C GLU A 127 7.62 26.72 -1.43
N PHE A 128 7.62 26.09 -2.61
CA PHE A 128 7.80 24.64 -2.77
C PHE A 128 9.04 24.13 -2.05
N ASP A 129 10.21 24.73 -2.30
CA ASP A 129 11.48 24.28 -1.72
C ASP A 129 11.48 24.43 -0.19
N GLN A 130 10.92 25.51 0.33
CA GLN A 130 10.83 25.76 1.78
C GLN A 130 9.92 24.73 2.45
N MET A 131 8.74 24.47 1.87
CA MET A 131 7.78 23.52 2.41
C MET A 131 8.31 22.08 2.38
N VAL A 132 9.00 21.69 1.30
CA VAL A 132 9.60 20.35 1.21
C VAL A 132 10.70 20.18 2.25
N ARG A 133 11.57 21.18 2.45
CA ARG A 133 12.64 21.13 3.47
C ARG A 133 12.09 21.04 4.89
N ALA A 134 11.10 21.85 5.23
CA ALA A 134 10.48 21.83 6.55
C ALA A 134 9.95 20.44 6.93
N GLN A 135 9.41 19.70 5.96
CA GLN A 135 8.91 18.33 6.18
C GLN A 135 10.01 17.28 6.29
N LEU A 136 11.22 17.53 5.77
CA LEU A 136 12.37 16.64 5.98
C LEU A 136 12.92 16.80 7.40
N ASP A 137 13.00 18.04 7.90
CA ASP A 137 13.56 18.35 9.21
C ASP A 137 12.63 17.89 10.38
N GLU A 138 11.30 17.92 10.19
CA GLU A 138 10.33 17.39 11.16
C GLU A 138 10.45 15.86 11.38
N GLY A 139 11.02 15.12 10.42
CA GLY A 139 11.15 13.67 10.45
C GLY A 139 12.36 13.13 11.24
N ASP A 140 13.30 14.00 11.60
CA ASP A 140 14.52 13.67 12.36
C ASP A 140 14.44 14.07 13.84
N ALA A 141 13.40 14.79 14.24
CA ALA A 141 13.20 15.32 15.60
C ALA A 141 12.20 14.51 16.47
N ALA A 142 11.63 13.43 15.95
CA ALA A 142 10.71 12.52 16.64
C ALA A 142 11.26 11.10 16.59
#